data_AF-A0A4P7DC72-F1
#
_entry.id   AF-A0A4P7DC72-F1
#
_cell.length_a   1.000
_cell.length_b   1.000
_cell.length_c   1.000
_cell.angle_alpha   90.00
_cell.angle_beta   90.00
_cell.angle_gamma   90.00
#
_symmetry.space_group_name_H-M   'P 1'
#
loop_
_entity.id
_entity.type
_entity.pdbx_description
1 polymer ?
#
loop_
_entity_poly.entity_id
_entity_poly.type
_entity_poly.pdbx_seq_one_letter_code
_entity_poly.pdbx_strand_id
1 'polypeptide(L)'
;MSNPAMPPDACLSPRDTTVLKPPRFPILTFDERQLSLALGSVFNHRWLMPGESLVSILWKFACANSLPSHVLVQLLSPEVDGSEGVAPVRDEIDLMRLCRVLRLPKYVLRVSLLDAARPGRYHATFRYCRQCVAHGYHSVLHQIEDEDHCPAHHQSLETRCPDCRSETPYLINTSVIEAPFRCVRCHSHFSYGRLSLLSTTPAMRRQDRIALTRRLHLHLGNGIDAAVAHGRSGPLLRDASR
;
A
#
# COMPACT_ATOMS: atom_id res chain seq x y z
N MET A 1 24.53 -68.66 -10.91
CA MET A 1 25.16 -68.07 -12.12
C MET A 1 24.01 -67.46 -12.92
N SER A 2 23.82 -66.16 -13.09
CA SER A 2 24.59 -64.95 -12.81
C SER A 2 23.58 -63.79 -12.70
N ASN A 3 23.76 -62.89 -11.74
CA ASN A 3 22.96 -61.66 -11.63
C ASN A 3 23.60 -60.57 -12.53
N PRO A 4 22.83 -59.74 -13.26
CA PRO A 4 23.40 -58.67 -14.06
C PRO A 4 23.81 -57.50 -13.16
N ALA A 5 25.09 -57.13 -13.23
CA ALA A 5 25.67 -56.00 -12.51
C ALA A 5 25.17 -54.67 -13.10
N MET A 6 24.74 -53.76 -12.24
CA MET A 6 24.51 -52.35 -12.58
C MET A 6 25.85 -51.65 -12.88
N PRO A 7 25.91 -50.71 -13.84
CA PRO A 7 27.09 -49.87 -14.05
C PRO A 7 27.17 -48.78 -12.95
N PRO A 8 28.39 -48.30 -12.62
CA PRO A 8 28.58 -47.29 -11.59
C PRO A 8 28.23 -45.88 -12.09
N ASP A 9 27.80 -45.05 -11.14
CA ASP A 9 27.46 -43.63 -11.26
C ASP A 9 28.54 -42.83 -12.00
N ALA A 10 28.12 -42.11 -13.04
CA ALA A 10 28.93 -41.10 -13.69
C ALA A 10 29.08 -39.89 -12.76
N CYS A 11 30.26 -39.76 -12.15
CA CYS A 11 30.64 -38.60 -11.36
C CYS A 11 30.50 -37.29 -12.16
N LEU A 12 29.92 -36.30 -11.48
CA LEU A 12 29.83 -34.89 -11.87
C LEU A 12 31.21 -34.35 -12.26
N SER A 13 31.34 -33.87 -13.50
CA SER A 13 32.47 -33.02 -13.89
C SER A 13 32.27 -31.61 -13.30
N PRO A 14 33.31 -30.96 -12.73
CA PRO A 14 33.21 -29.57 -12.30
C PRO A 14 32.94 -28.68 -13.52
N ARG A 15 31.83 -27.94 -13.49
CA ARG A 15 31.58 -26.87 -14.46
C ARG A 15 32.63 -25.79 -14.24
N ASP A 16 33.42 -25.58 -15.27
CA ASP A 16 34.38 -24.48 -15.37
C ASP A 16 33.61 -23.14 -15.28
N THR A 17 33.59 -22.54 -14.10
CA THR A 17 33.02 -21.22 -13.86
C THR A 17 33.95 -20.17 -14.45
N THR A 18 33.88 -20.04 -15.77
CA THR A 18 34.41 -18.87 -16.46
C THR A 18 33.70 -17.63 -15.91
N VAL A 19 34.42 -16.88 -15.08
CA VAL A 19 33.99 -15.57 -14.59
C VAL A 19 33.84 -14.67 -15.82
N LEU A 20 32.60 -14.47 -16.26
CA LEU A 20 32.29 -13.58 -17.38
C LEU A 20 32.78 -12.17 -17.02
N LYS A 21 33.70 -11.65 -17.84
CA LYS A 21 34.19 -10.27 -17.73
C LYS A 21 32.99 -9.32 -17.75
N PRO A 22 32.92 -8.34 -16.83
CA PRO A 22 31.85 -7.35 -16.87
C PRO A 22 31.88 -6.61 -18.22
N PRO A 23 30.72 -6.35 -18.83
CA PRO A 23 30.64 -5.73 -20.15
C PRO A 23 31.33 -4.36 -20.14
N ARG A 24 32.07 -4.06 -21.22
CA ARG A 24 32.90 -2.83 -21.36
C ARG A 24 32.07 -1.55 -21.49
N PHE A 25 30.74 -1.67 -21.57
CA PHE A 25 29.80 -0.55 -21.59
C PHE A 25 28.75 -0.79 -20.50
N PRO A 26 28.35 0.24 -19.74
CA PRO A 26 27.25 0.10 -18.80
C PRO A 26 26.01 -0.32 -19.58
N ILE A 27 25.51 -1.52 -19.30
CA ILE A 27 24.16 -1.90 -19.74
C ILE A 27 23.26 -0.92 -19.02
N LEU A 28 22.71 0.05 -19.75
CA LEU A 28 21.59 0.84 -19.25
C LEU A 28 20.47 -0.17 -19.04
N THR A 29 20.27 -0.61 -17.80
CA THR A 29 19.14 -1.45 -17.44
C THR A 29 17.90 -0.60 -17.65
N PHE A 30 17.28 -0.78 -18.81
CA PHE A 30 16.06 -0.09 -19.20
C PHE A 30 14.91 -0.74 -18.45
N ASP A 31 14.50 -0.15 -17.33
CA ASP A 31 13.28 -0.58 -16.65
C ASP A 31 12.08 -0.02 -17.42
N GLU A 32 11.64 -0.75 -18.45
CA GLU A 32 10.44 -0.45 -19.25
C GLU A 32 9.21 -0.12 -18.39
N ARG A 33 9.17 -0.60 -17.14
CA ARG A 33 8.03 -0.47 -16.22
C ARG A 33 8.09 0.83 -15.43
N GLN A 34 9.29 1.25 -15.00
CA GLN A 34 9.51 2.63 -14.55
C GLN A 34 9.17 3.63 -15.65
N LEU A 35 9.50 3.31 -16.90
CA LEU A 35 9.07 4.08 -18.07
C LEU A 35 7.56 4.04 -18.28
N SER A 36 6.89 2.90 -18.14
CA SER A 36 5.42 2.82 -18.24
C SER A 36 4.72 3.69 -17.19
N LEU A 37 5.21 3.70 -15.95
CA LEU A 37 4.72 4.61 -14.91
C LEU A 37 5.06 6.07 -15.19
N ALA A 38 6.24 6.33 -15.77
CA ALA A 38 6.66 7.66 -16.21
C ALA A 38 5.78 8.18 -17.37
N LEU A 39 5.37 7.30 -18.29
CA LEU A 39 4.62 7.60 -19.51
C LEU A 39 3.10 7.70 -19.29
N GLY A 40 2.56 7.16 -18.19
CA GLY A 40 1.17 7.44 -17.81
C GLY A 40 0.56 6.47 -16.81
N SER A 41 0.89 6.61 -15.53
CA SER A 41 0.10 5.98 -14.46
C SER A 41 -1.38 6.36 -14.58
N VAL A 42 -2.28 5.37 -14.56
CA VAL A 42 -3.74 5.59 -14.63
C VAL A 42 -4.38 5.84 -13.25
N PHE A 43 -3.59 5.72 -12.18
CA PHE A 43 -4.03 6.04 -10.82
C PHE A 43 -4.36 7.53 -10.66
N ASN A 44 -5.51 7.84 -10.07
CA ASN A 44 -5.99 9.20 -9.88
C ASN A 44 -6.21 9.52 -8.38
N HIS A 45 -5.58 10.60 -7.90
CA HIS A 45 -5.71 11.03 -6.50
C HIS A 45 -7.15 11.35 -6.08
N ARG A 46 -8.07 11.65 -7.03
CA ARG A 46 -9.49 11.91 -6.74
C ARG A 46 -10.24 10.67 -6.24
N TRP A 47 -9.65 9.48 -6.40
CA TRP A 47 -10.19 8.22 -5.88
C TRP A 47 -9.87 8.02 -4.40
N LEU A 48 -9.03 8.89 -3.84
CA LEU A 48 -8.62 8.81 -2.45
C LEU A 48 -9.63 9.49 -1.54
N MET A 49 -9.77 8.87 -0.39
CA MET A 49 -10.65 9.32 0.68
C MET A 49 -9.85 9.97 1.81
N PRO A 50 -10.47 10.82 2.65
CA PRO A 50 -9.80 11.41 3.79
C PRO A 50 -9.17 10.35 4.69
N GLY A 51 -7.90 10.55 5.05
CA GLY A 51 -7.16 9.64 5.93
C GLY A 51 -7.01 8.22 5.41
N GLU A 52 -7.08 8.00 4.10
CA GLU A 52 -6.84 6.69 3.51
C GLU A 52 -5.42 6.22 3.83
N SER A 53 -5.28 5.02 4.38
CA SER A 53 -3.99 4.43 4.74
C SER A 53 -3.11 4.18 3.51
N LEU A 54 -1.80 4.17 3.71
CA LEU A 54 -0.85 3.85 2.65
C LEU A 54 -1.12 2.47 2.04
N VAL A 55 -1.42 1.45 2.84
CA VAL A 55 -1.75 0.09 2.33
C VAL A 55 -2.92 0.13 1.35
N SER A 56 -4.01 0.84 1.68
CA SER A 56 -5.17 1.01 0.79
C SER A 56 -4.82 1.76 -0.50
N ILE A 57 -4.00 2.82 -0.40
CA ILE A 57 -3.50 3.57 -1.56
C ILE A 57 -2.69 2.66 -2.48
N LEU A 58 -1.79 1.85 -1.92
CA LEU A 58 -0.95 0.94 -2.69
C LEU A 58 -1.77 -0.16 -3.37
N TRP A 59 -2.80 -0.70 -2.71
CA TRP A 59 -3.75 -1.62 -3.35
C TRP A 59 -4.43 -0.97 -4.55
N LYS A 60 -4.97 0.24 -4.40
CA LYS A 60 -5.59 0.98 -5.51
C LYS A 60 -4.60 1.27 -6.63
N PHE A 61 -3.37 1.67 -6.28
CA PHE A 61 -2.32 1.96 -7.25
C PHE A 61 -1.90 0.71 -8.02
N ALA A 62 -1.71 -0.42 -7.34
CA ALA A 62 -1.38 -1.70 -7.95
C ALA A 62 -2.49 -2.15 -8.90
N CYS A 63 -3.74 -2.15 -8.43
CA CYS A 63 -4.90 -2.54 -9.24
C CYS A 63 -5.08 -1.63 -10.45
N ALA A 64 -4.95 -0.30 -10.29
CA ALA A 64 -5.12 0.64 -11.38
C ALA A 64 -4.10 0.41 -12.50
N ASN A 65 -2.84 0.18 -12.13
CA ASN A 65 -1.74 0.02 -13.08
C ASN A 65 -1.45 -1.45 -13.44
N SER A 66 -2.31 -2.40 -13.02
CA SER A 66 -2.10 -3.85 -13.17
C SER A 66 -0.68 -4.30 -12.76
N LEU A 67 -0.15 -3.72 -11.69
CA LEU A 67 1.22 -3.98 -11.24
C LEU A 67 1.28 -5.27 -10.40
N PRO A 68 2.24 -6.17 -10.70
CA PRO A 68 2.55 -7.27 -9.80
C PRO A 68 3.04 -6.75 -8.44
N SER A 69 2.67 -7.45 -7.37
CA SER A 69 2.98 -7.08 -5.99
C SER A 69 4.47 -6.88 -5.74
N HIS A 70 5.31 -7.82 -6.17
CA HIS A 70 6.76 -7.76 -6.01
C HIS A 70 7.39 -6.53 -6.69
N VAL A 71 6.87 -6.14 -7.86
CA VAL A 71 7.34 -4.94 -8.58
C VAL A 71 7.03 -3.69 -7.77
N LEU A 72 5.80 -3.57 -7.26
CA LEU A 72 5.42 -2.40 -6.46
C LEU A 72 6.27 -2.29 -5.18
N VAL A 73 6.47 -3.40 -4.47
CA VAL A 73 7.30 -3.41 -3.25
C VAL A 73 8.75 -3.00 -3.58
N GLN A 74 9.33 -3.53 -4.65
CA GLN A 74 10.69 -3.18 -5.08
C GLN A 74 10.82 -1.70 -5.49
N LEU A 75 9.80 -1.12 -6.15
CA LEU A 75 9.79 0.30 -6.51
C LEU A 75 9.81 1.21 -5.28
N LEU A 76 9.10 0.79 -4.22
CA LEU A 76 8.96 1.57 -2.98
C LEU A 76 10.13 1.38 -2.03
N SER A 77 10.65 0.16 -1.93
CA SER A 77 11.68 -0.24 -0.97
C SER A 77 12.67 -1.22 -1.64
N PRO A 78 13.57 -0.74 -2.51
CA PRO A 78 14.45 -1.60 -3.32
C PRO A 78 15.49 -2.37 -2.48
N GLU A 79 15.76 -1.90 -1.27
CA GLU A 79 16.76 -2.47 -0.36
C GLU A 79 16.16 -3.51 0.60
N VAL A 80 14.83 -3.62 0.66
CA VAL A 80 14.12 -4.50 1.59
C VAL A 80 13.68 -5.77 0.89
N ASP A 81 13.87 -6.92 1.53
CA ASP A 81 13.29 -8.17 1.06
C ASP A 81 11.76 -8.03 1.00
N GLY A 82 11.20 -8.26 -0.20
CA GLY A 82 9.77 -8.11 -0.43
C GLY A 82 8.89 -9.08 0.38
N SER A 83 9.46 -10.09 1.03
CA SER A 83 8.77 -10.99 1.95
C SER A 83 8.69 -10.45 3.39
N GLU A 84 9.73 -9.76 3.86
CA GLU A 84 9.76 -9.12 5.19
C GLU A 84 8.84 -7.90 5.22
N GLY A 85 9.05 -6.99 4.26
CA GLY A 85 8.31 -5.73 4.13
C GLY A 85 8.60 -4.71 5.24
N VAL A 86 7.85 -3.60 5.19
CA VAL A 86 8.07 -2.43 6.06
C VAL A 86 6.75 -1.96 6.66
N ALA A 87 6.76 -1.52 7.91
CA ALA A 87 5.58 -0.90 8.51
C ALA A 87 5.30 0.48 7.86
N PRO A 88 4.03 0.86 7.63
CA PRO A 88 3.68 2.13 6.99
C PRO A 88 3.80 3.32 7.95
N VAL A 89 5.00 3.56 8.47
CA VAL A 89 5.35 4.60 9.46
C VAL A 89 6.16 5.71 8.79
N ARG A 90 5.92 6.98 9.17
CA ARG A 90 6.49 8.18 8.50
C ARG A 90 8.01 8.21 8.37
N ASP A 91 8.74 7.65 9.34
CA ASP A 91 10.20 7.72 9.39
C ASP A 91 10.88 6.44 8.90
N GLU A 92 10.11 5.36 8.70
CA GLU A 92 10.60 4.10 8.14
C GLU A 92 10.45 4.04 6.62
N ILE A 93 9.77 5.02 6.02
CA ILE A 93 9.47 5.04 4.59
C ILE A 93 10.00 6.30 3.93
N ASP A 94 10.68 6.12 2.78
CA ASP A 94 11.09 7.22 1.90
C ASP A 94 9.86 7.92 1.27
N LEU A 95 9.40 8.95 1.97
CA LEU A 95 8.25 9.75 1.57
C LEU A 95 8.46 10.45 0.21
N MET A 96 9.69 10.85 -0.13
CA MET A 96 9.98 11.52 -1.40
C MET A 96 9.87 10.56 -2.57
N ARG A 97 10.34 9.32 -2.39
CA ARG A 97 10.15 8.24 -3.36
C ARG A 97 8.68 7.90 -3.52
N LEU A 98 7.91 7.78 -2.45
CA LEU A 98 6.46 7.58 -2.53
C LEU A 98 5.76 8.67 -3.35
N CYS A 99 6.06 9.95 -3.06
CA CYS A 99 5.52 11.09 -3.83
C CYS A 99 5.79 10.93 -5.34
N ARG A 100 7.01 10.52 -5.70
CA ARG A 100 7.43 10.36 -7.09
C ARG A 100 6.72 9.19 -7.78
N VAL A 101 6.67 8.03 -7.14
CA VAL A 101 6.08 6.80 -7.70
C VAL A 101 4.56 6.95 -7.81
N LEU A 102 3.90 7.40 -6.75
CA LEU A 102 2.43 7.49 -6.68
C LEU A 102 1.88 8.78 -7.32
N ARG A 103 2.75 9.76 -7.60
CA ARG A 103 2.38 11.10 -8.09
C ARG A 103 1.36 11.78 -7.19
N LEU A 104 1.51 11.58 -5.89
CA LEU A 104 0.63 12.15 -4.87
C LEU A 104 1.29 13.33 -4.15
N PRO A 105 0.51 14.34 -3.75
CA PRO A 105 1.02 15.41 -2.91
C PRO A 105 1.55 14.87 -1.57
N LYS A 106 2.65 15.45 -1.09
CA LYS A 106 3.29 15.07 0.18
C LYS A 106 2.30 15.06 1.36
N TYR A 107 1.38 16.02 1.43
CA TYR A 107 0.42 16.10 2.53
C TYR A 107 -0.53 14.90 2.57
N VAL A 108 -0.94 14.36 1.41
CA VAL A 108 -1.80 13.17 1.31
C VAL A 108 -1.06 12.00 1.93
N LEU A 109 0.18 11.76 1.50
CA LEU A 109 0.98 10.65 2.00
C LEU A 109 1.31 10.77 3.49
N ARG A 110 1.57 11.99 3.99
CA ARG A 110 1.79 12.22 5.43
C ARG A 110 0.60 11.80 6.28
N VAL A 111 -0.63 12.05 5.83
CA VAL A 111 -1.84 11.64 6.56
C VAL A 111 -2.21 10.18 6.35
N SER A 112 -1.58 9.50 5.38
CA SER A 112 -1.77 8.07 5.10
C SER A 112 -0.83 7.15 5.87
N LEU A 113 0.19 7.72 6.51
CA LEU A 113 1.23 7.03 7.27
C LEU A 113 0.98 7.16 8.78
N LEU A 114 1.41 6.14 9.54
CA LEU A 114 1.45 6.18 11.00
C LEU A 114 2.52 7.16 11.48
N ASP A 115 2.29 7.77 12.65
CA ASP A 115 3.18 8.77 13.22
C ASP A 115 4.30 8.11 14.04
N ALA A 116 5.54 8.21 13.56
CA ALA A 116 6.70 7.64 14.24
C ALA A 116 6.90 8.22 15.65
N ALA A 117 6.44 9.45 15.90
CA ALA A 117 6.51 10.08 17.22
C ALA A 117 5.61 9.40 18.28
N ARG A 118 4.82 8.39 17.90
CA ARG A 118 4.01 7.56 18.79
C ARG A 118 4.33 6.06 18.61
N PRO A 119 5.58 5.61 18.84
CA PRO A 119 5.91 4.20 18.74
C PRO A 119 5.06 3.38 19.72
N GLY A 120 4.55 2.23 19.27
CA GLY A 120 3.76 1.33 20.12
C GLY A 120 2.36 1.84 20.49
N ARG A 121 1.77 2.76 19.71
CA ARG A 121 0.35 3.13 19.81
C ARG A 121 -0.47 2.66 18.60
N TYR A 122 0.05 1.67 17.89
CA TYR A 122 -0.56 1.15 16.67
C TYR A 122 -0.56 -0.37 16.66
N HIS A 123 -1.59 -0.95 16.05
CA HIS A 123 -1.68 -2.38 15.88
C HIS A 123 -0.78 -2.88 14.75
N ALA A 124 0.03 -3.89 15.04
CA ALA A 124 0.82 -4.62 14.04
C ALA A 124 -0.03 -5.48 13.11
N THR A 125 -1.26 -5.79 13.50
CA THR A 125 -2.24 -6.52 12.70
C THR A 125 -3.17 -5.56 11.97
N PHE A 126 -3.58 -5.91 10.76
CA PHE A 126 -4.51 -5.13 9.96
C PHE A 126 -5.90 -5.14 10.60
N ARG A 127 -6.30 -4.00 11.18
CA ARG A 127 -7.65 -3.78 11.71
C ARG A 127 -8.52 -3.17 10.65
N TYR A 128 -9.77 -3.59 10.54
CA TYR A 128 -10.64 -3.08 9.51
C TYR A 128 -12.10 -2.96 9.96
N CYS A 129 -12.79 -2.01 9.34
CA CYS A 129 -14.24 -1.97 9.34
C CYS A 129 -14.76 -2.67 8.08
N ARG A 130 -15.65 -3.65 8.26
CA ARG A 130 -16.22 -4.45 7.15
C ARG A 130 -16.94 -3.60 6.11
N GLN A 131 -17.58 -2.50 6.50
CA GLN A 131 -18.23 -1.57 5.58
C GLN A 131 -17.20 -0.73 4.81
N CYS A 132 -16.19 -0.18 5.48
CA CYS A 132 -15.12 0.57 4.80
C CYS A 132 -14.42 -0.28 3.73
N VAL A 133 -14.02 -1.51 4.08
CA VAL A 133 -13.35 -2.39 3.12
C VAL A 133 -14.29 -2.85 2.00
N ALA A 134 -15.62 -2.93 2.23
CA ALA A 134 -16.59 -3.16 1.15
C ALA A 134 -16.62 -2.02 0.12
N HIS A 135 -16.24 -0.81 0.53
CA HIS A 135 -16.09 0.35 -0.33
C HIS A 135 -14.69 0.51 -0.95
N GLY A 136 -13.82 -0.51 -0.81
CA GLY A 136 -12.44 -0.42 -1.29
C GLY A 136 -11.64 0.67 -0.57
N TYR A 137 -11.89 0.85 0.73
CA TYR A 137 -11.23 1.85 1.55
C TYR A 137 -10.76 1.28 2.89
N HIS A 138 -9.56 1.69 3.30
CA HIS A 138 -9.08 1.46 4.65
C HIS A 138 -8.42 2.73 5.21
N SER A 139 -8.89 3.19 6.37
CA SER A 139 -8.39 4.40 7.04
C SER A 139 -7.13 4.13 7.83
N VAL A 140 -6.19 5.09 7.86
CA VAL A 140 -5.06 5.07 8.80
C VAL A 140 -5.53 5.04 10.25
N LEU A 141 -6.71 5.61 10.53
CA LEU A 141 -7.26 5.69 11.88
C LEU A 141 -7.55 4.33 12.48
N HIS A 142 -7.88 3.34 11.66
CA HIS A 142 -8.20 1.99 12.14
C HIS A 142 -7.02 1.33 12.85
N GLN A 143 -5.80 1.78 12.57
CA GLN A 143 -4.58 1.20 13.11
C GLN A 143 -4.12 1.83 14.42
N ILE A 144 -4.79 2.88 14.89
CA ILE A 144 -4.51 3.49 16.18
C ILE A 144 -5.09 2.62 17.30
N GLU A 145 -4.32 2.34 18.33
CA GLU A 145 -4.74 1.50 19.46
C GLU A 145 -5.98 2.04 20.17
N ASP A 146 -6.04 3.34 20.46
CA ASP A 146 -7.19 3.98 21.12
C ASP A 146 -8.46 4.06 20.26
N GLU A 147 -8.42 3.58 19.00
CA GLU A 147 -9.56 3.59 18.09
C GLU A 147 -10.18 2.20 17.99
N ASP A 148 -11.13 1.88 18.86
CA ASP A 148 -11.80 0.55 18.84
C ASP A 148 -12.95 0.46 17.84
N HIS A 149 -13.47 1.61 17.41
CA HIS A 149 -14.64 1.68 16.55
C HIS A 149 -14.33 2.49 15.29
N CYS A 150 -14.93 2.11 14.18
CA CYS A 150 -14.85 2.89 12.95
C CYS A 150 -15.50 4.28 13.15
N PRO A 151 -14.79 5.39 12.91
CA PRO A 151 -15.37 6.73 13.08
C PRO A 151 -16.55 7.01 12.13
N ALA A 152 -16.59 6.34 10.98
CA ALA A 152 -17.67 6.48 10.00
C ALA A 152 -18.90 5.64 10.35
N HIS A 153 -18.70 4.36 10.68
CA HIS A 153 -19.80 3.40 10.79
C HIS A 153 -20.13 2.97 12.22
N HIS A 154 -19.34 3.42 13.21
CA HIS A 154 -19.49 3.11 14.63
C HIS A 154 -19.48 1.61 14.97
N GLN A 155 -18.93 0.78 14.08
CA GLN A 155 -18.74 -0.65 14.30
C GLN A 155 -17.37 -0.91 14.92
N SER A 156 -17.27 -1.93 15.78
CA SER A 156 -15.98 -2.43 16.27
C SER A 156 -15.08 -2.78 15.09
N LEU A 157 -13.80 -2.40 15.19
CA LEU A 157 -12.80 -2.84 14.22
C LEU A 157 -12.46 -4.31 14.43
N GLU A 158 -12.32 -5.04 13.34
CA GLU A 158 -11.97 -6.46 13.33
C GLU A 158 -10.49 -6.64 12.98
N THR A 159 -9.82 -7.63 13.59
CA THR A 159 -8.44 -8.02 13.26
C THR A 159 -8.34 -9.35 12.50
N ARG A 160 -9.40 -10.17 12.57
CA ARG A 160 -9.38 -11.56 12.11
C ARG A 160 -10.30 -11.76 10.93
N CYS A 161 -9.79 -12.43 9.89
CA CYS A 161 -10.56 -12.81 8.73
C CYS A 161 -11.90 -13.48 9.11
N PRO A 162 -13.03 -13.09 8.50
CA PRO A 162 -14.33 -13.69 8.82
C PRO A 162 -14.39 -15.19 8.46
N ASP A 163 -13.61 -15.62 7.46
CA ASP A 163 -13.67 -16.98 6.93
C ASP A 163 -12.66 -17.91 7.60
N CYS A 164 -11.36 -17.56 7.61
CA CYS A 164 -10.31 -18.42 8.16
C CYS A 164 -9.80 -18.01 9.54
N ARG A 165 -10.34 -16.91 10.11
CA ARG A 165 -9.99 -16.37 11.45
C ARG A 165 -8.53 -15.98 11.64
N SER A 166 -7.73 -16.04 10.58
CA SER A 166 -6.31 -15.64 10.61
C SER A 166 -6.17 -14.13 10.54
N GLU A 167 -5.09 -13.62 11.11
CA GLU A 167 -4.75 -12.20 11.13
C GLU A 167 -3.85 -11.88 9.94
N THR A 168 -4.08 -10.74 9.29
CA THR A 168 -3.20 -10.20 8.25
C THR A 168 -2.25 -9.21 8.91
N PRO A 169 -0.93 -9.28 8.66
CA PRO A 169 -0.01 -8.27 9.17
C PRO A 169 -0.27 -6.91 8.50
N TYR A 170 -0.10 -5.83 9.25
CA TYR A 170 -0.15 -4.47 8.71
C TYR A 170 1.23 -4.00 8.24
N LEU A 171 1.69 -4.61 7.15
CA LEU A 171 2.98 -4.35 6.53
C LEU A 171 2.82 -4.05 5.05
N ILE A 172 3.80 -3.38 4.46
CA ILE A 172 3.97 -3.27 3.03
C ILE A 172 4.95 -4.36 2.61
N ASN A 173 4.40 -5.51 2.23
CA ASN A 173 5.15 -6.64 1.67
C ASN A 173 4.38 -7.25 0.49
N THR A 174 4.99 -8.20 -0.19
CA THR A 174 4.45 -8.79 -1.42
C THR A 174 3.10 -9.48 -1.17
N SER A 175 2.97 -10.25 -0.08
CA SER A 175 1.75 -11.00 0.22
C SER A 175 0.56 -10.10 0.58
N VAL A 176 0.79 -9.01 1.31
CA VAL A 176 -0.24 -8.02 1.63
C VAL A 176 -0.66 -7.27 0.37
N ILE A 177 0.28 -6.79 -0.45
CA ILE A 177 -0.04 -6.04 -1.66
C ILE A 177 -0.81 -6.90 -2.68
N GLU A 178 -0.54 -8.20 -2.75
CA GLU A 178 -1.23 -9.15 -3.64
C GLU A 178 -2.65 -9.49 -3.17
N ALA A 179 -3.02 -9.15 -1.93
CA ALA A 179 -4.32 -9.45 -1.34
C ALA A 179 -5.15 -8.18 -1.07
N PRO A 180 -5.50 -7.38 -2.10
CA PRO A 180 -6.22 -6.12 -1.90
C PRO A 180 -7.58 -6.36 -1.24
N PHE A 181 -7.73 -5.82 -0.03
CA PHE A 181 -8.92 -5.99 0.82
C PHE A 181 -9.31 -7.45 1.09
N ARG A 182 -8.31 -8.33 1.10
CA ARG A 182 -8.45 -9.79 1.28
C ARG A 182 -7.49 -10.29 2.35
N CYS A 183 -7.85 -11.42 2.96
CA CYS A 183 -6.96 -12.13 3.87
C CYS A 183 -5.75 -12.67 3.11
N VAL A 184 -4.54 -12.49 3.64
CA VAL A 184 -3.31 -13.00 3.01
C VAL A 184 -3.20 -14.53 3.06
N ARG A 185 -3.97 -15.19 3.93
CA ARG A 185 -3.94 -16.66 4.07
C ARG A 185 -4.94 -17.37 3.16
N CYS A 186 -6.20 -16.94 3.16
CA CYS A 186 -7.27 -17.62 2.43
C CYS A 186 -7.83 -16.81 1.25
N HIS A 187 -7.35 -15.59 1.03
CA HIS A 187 -7.78 -14.67 -0.03
C HIS A 187 -9.27 -14.30 -0.02
N SER A 188 -10.01 -14.68 1.03
CA SER A 188 -11.36 -14.22 1.30
C SER A 188 -11.40 -12.72 1.55
N HIS A 189 -12.48 -12.08 1.13
CA HIS A 189 -12.71 -10.66 1.37
C HIS A 189 -12.97 -10.37 2.85
N PHE A 190 -12.50 -9.21 3.31
CA PHE A 190 -12.85 -8.70 4.63
C PHE A 190 -14.26 -8.07 4.69
N SER A 191 -14.90 -7.84 3.54
CA SER A 191 -16.20 -7.17 3.42
C SER A 191 -17.40 -8.08 3.72
N TYR A 192 -18.59 -7.49 3.78
CA TYR A 192 -19.84 -8.22 3.55
C TYR A 192 -20.08 -8.29 2.03
N GLY A 193 -19.98 -9.47 1.42
CA GLY A 193 -20.26 -9.68 -0.01
C GLY A 193 -19.12 -9.35 -0.99
N ARG A 194 -19.42 -9.42 -2.30
CA ARG A 194 -18.45 -9.22 -3.39
C ARG A 194 -18.12 -7.74 -3.56
N LEU A 195 -16.82 -7.46 -3.53
CA LEU A 195 -16.22 -6.14 -3.64
C LEU A 195 -16.19 -5.67 -5.11
N SER A 196 -16.54 -4.41 -5.36
CA SER A 196 -16.15 -3.75 -6.61
C SER A 196 -14.78 -3.12 -6.40
N LEU A 197 -13.73 -3.95 -6.45
CA LEU A 197 -12.32 -3.56 -6.29
C LEU A 197 -11.86 -2.44 -7.24
N LEU A 198 -12.68 -2.14 -8.26
CA LEU A 198 -12.44 -1.18 -9.33
C LEU A 198 -13.32 0.06 -9.24
N SER A 199 -14.21 0.18 -8.25
CA SER A 199 -15.01 1.41 -8.13
C SER A 199 -14.13 2.53 -7.58
N THR A 200 -13.67 3.33 -8.53
CA THR A 200 -12.91 4.57 -8.33
C THR A 200 -13.80 5.75 -7.94
N THR A 201 -15.10 5.49 -7.81
CA THR A 201 -16.13 6.41 -7.33
C THR A 201 -16.26 6.28 -5.81
N PRO A 202 -16.31 7.39 -5.05
CA PRO A 202 -16.53 7.35 -3.61
C PRO A 202 -17.83 6.62 -3.27
N ALA A 203 -17.73 5.36 -2.84
CA ALA A 203 -18.88 4.55 -2.45
C ALA A 203 -19.38 4.85 -1.02
N MET A 204 -18.64 5.67 -0.26
CA MET A 204 -19.02 6.11 1.09
C MET A 204 -19.91 7.36 1.08
N ARG A 205 -20.85 7.42 2.03
CA ARG A 205 -21.78 8.55 2.16
C ARG A 205 -21.02 9.80 2.59
N ARG A 206 -21.56 10.97 2.24
CA ARG A 206 -20.96 12.26 2.63
C ARG A 206 -20.75 12.38 4.15
N GLN A 207 -21.67 11.87 4.96
CA GLN A 207 -21.58 11.89 6.42
C GLN A 207 -20.38 11.07 6.92
N ASP A 208 -20.20 9.87 6.41
CA ASP A 208 -19.07 8.98 6.72
C ASP A 208 -17.72 9.67 6.44
N ARG A 209 -17.63 10.35 5.28
CA ARG A 209 -16.44 11.15 4.91
C ARG A 209 -16.15 12.27 5.91
N ILE A 210 -17.20 12.97 6.33
CA ILE A 210 -17.09 14.07 7.30
C ILE A 210 -16.64 13.52 8.66
N ALA A 211 -17.18 12.38 9.10
CA ALA A 211 -16.82 11.76 10.36
C ALA A 211 -15.34 11.34 10.39
N LEU A 212 -14.86 10.67 9.34
CA LEU A 212 -13.44 10.31 9.18
C LEU A 212 -12.55 11.55 9.19
N THR A 213 -12.93 12.59 8.43
CA THR A 213 -12.16 13.84 8.37
C THR A 213 -12.05 14.52 9.74
N ARG A 214 -13.17 14.61 10.49
CA ARG A 214 -13.19 15.18 11.83
C ARG A 214 -12.29 14.42 12.79
N ARG A 215 -12.40 13.08 12.80
CA ARG A 215 -11.57 12.24 13.66
C ARG A 215 -10.09 12.33 13.32
N LEU A 216 -9.77 12.41 12.03
CA LEU A 216 -8.40 12.60 11.55
C LEU A 216 -7.80 13.93 12.05
N HIS A 217 -8.54 15.04 11.96
CA HIS A 217 -8.08 16.33 12.49
C HIS A 217 -7.83 16.29 14.00
N LEU A 218 -8.71 15.62 14.76
CA LEU A 218 -8.50 15.44 16.20
C LEU A 218 -7.22 14.64 16.51
N HIS A 219 -6.94 13.60 15.73
CA HIS A 219 -5.76 12.75 15.96
C HIS A 219 -4.44 13.42 15.59
N LEU A 220 -4.44 14.20 14.49
CA LEU A 220 -3.25 14.88 13.97
C LEU A 220 -2.90 16.15 14.75
N GLY A 221 -3.82 16.65 15.59
CA GLY A 221 -3.69 17.95 16.26
C GLY A 221 -3.57 19.10 15.26
N ASN A 222 -3.43 20.35 15.75
CA ASN A 222 -3.30 21.55 14.92
C ASN A 222 -2.02 21.58 14.02
N GLY A 223 -1.23 20.50 13.97
CA GLY A 223 0.06 20.44 13.28
C GLY A 223 -0.03 20.36 11.74
N ILE A 224 -1.22 20.17 11.16
CA ILE A 224 -1.41 20.09 9.70
C ILE A 224 -2.15 21.30 9.12
N ASP A 225 -2.83 22.10 9.93
CA ASP A 225 -3.50 23.32 9.45
C ASP A 225 -2.50 24.28 8.76
N ALA A 226 -1.24 24.30 9.21
CA ALA A 226 -0.16 25.02 8.54
C ALA A 226 0.23 24.44 7.16
N ALA A 227 0.19 23.11 6.99
CA ALA A 227 0.55 22.44 5.73
C ALA A 227 -0.60 22.46 4.70
N VAL A 228 -1.86 22.40 5.14
CA VAL A 228 -3.04 22.53 4.28
C VAL A 228 -3.27 23.98 3.85
N ALA A 229 -2.95 24.95 4.71
CA ALA A 229 -2.97 26.37 4.35
C ALA A 229 -1.99 26.72 3.23
N HIS A 230 -0.79 26.11 3.21
CA HIS A 230 0.21 26.34 2.15
C HIS A 230 -0.07 25.58 0.84
N GLY A 231 -0.94 24.56 0.86
CA GLY A 231 -1.38 23.85 -0.35
C GLY A 231 -2.55 24.50 -1.09
N ARG A 232 -3.14 25.57 -0.54
CA ARG A 232 -4.26 26.32 -1.16
C ARG A 232 -3.82 27.52 -2.01
N SER A 233 -2.53 27.78 -2.13
CA SER A 233 -1.97 28.86 -2.96
C SER A 233 -1.91 28.48 -4.45
N GLY A 234 -3.06 28.19 -5.06
CA GLY A 234 -3.26 28.17 -6.51
C GLY A 234 -4.19 29.33 -6.88
N PRO A 235 -3.95 30.06 -8.00
CA PRO A 235 -4.49 31.39 -8.19
C PRO A 235 -6.01 31.36 -8.25
N LEU A 236 -6.64 32.16 -7.40
CA LEU A 236 -8.02 32.60 -7.59
C LEU A 236 -8.09 33.28 -8.96
N LEU A 237 -8.86 32.68 -9.88
CA LEU A 237 -9.43 33.40 -11.01
C LEU A 237 -10.01 34.71 -10.48
N ARG A 238 -9.47 35.85 -10.94
CA ARG A 238 -10.25 37.09 -11.00
C ARG A 238 -11.01 37.06 -12.31
N ASP A 239 -12.32 36.94 -12.18
CA ASP A 239 -13.26 37.14 -13.27
C ASP A 239 -13.20 38.56 -13.83
N ALA A 240 -13.59 38.60 -15.10
CA ALA A 240 -13.77 39.74 -16.00
C ALA A 240 -14.39 41.00 -15.37
N SER A 241 -13.86 42.16 -15.78
CA SER A 241 -14.62 43.40 -16.00
C SER A 241 -13.78 44.43 -16.75
N ARG A 242 -13.87 44.41 -18.09
CA ARG A 242 -13.95 45.52 -19.06
C ARG A 242 -13.46 45.08 -20.44
#